data_AF-A0A7V5S158-F1
#
_entry.id   AF-A0A7V5S158-F1
#
_cell.length_a   1.000
_cell.length_b   1.000
_cell.length_c   1.000
_cell.angle_alpha   90.00
_cell.angle_beta   90.00
_cell.angle_gamma   90.00
#
_symmetry.space_group_name_H-M   'P 1'
#
loop_
_entity.id
_entity.type
_entity.pdbx_description
1 polymer ?
#
loop_
_entity_poly.entity_id
_entity_poly.type
_entity_poly.pdbx_seq_one_letter_code
_entity_poly.pdbx_strand_id
1 'polypeptide(L)'
;MLNLFSRLNPRQRGSLRGVGSGKVLRCGIVGRFYLRTQRYTFSVKLAERELEQLWRSRPPLWLRGLAGLYALGWRVYEGVYRLGLKRRVRVPVPVIGVGSLWAGGVGKTPITIAMARLLHESGRRVAVLTHGYGGSRYREVTLIEPHEYPDPAEVGDEAAELRLALPDMPIAVGKWRVRTAQAALAHWSPEALVLDDGFQHLPLARTLDFVLLPAESPLGNGYCLPAGPLREPLSGLERAHGIVIVASPHPPAPSPAHGRGEVSSPLPQRGRGVG
;
A
#
# COMPACT_ATOMS: atom_id res chain seq x y z
N MET A 1 -7.00 -21.68 10.59
CA MET A 1 -5.68 -21.02 10.44
C MET A 1 -4.57 -21.96 9.90
N LEU A 2 -4.76 -23.28 9.76
CA LEU A 2 -3.69 -24.23 9.41
C LEU A 2 -3.87 -25.01 8.08
N ASN A 3 -4.95 -24.80 7.32
CA ASN A 3 -5.22 -25.60 6.12
C ASN A 3 -4.81 -24.98 4.78
N LEU A 4 -4.30 -23.73 4.75
CA LEU A 4 -3.86 -23.09 3.50
C LEU A 4 -2.39 -23.42 3.16
N PHE A 5 -1.57 -23.79 4.15
CA PHE A 5 -0.13 -24.01 3.99
C PHE A 5 0.31 -25.48 3.95
N SER A 6 -0.60 -26.43 4.19
CA SER A 6 -0.27 -27.86 4.33
C SER A 6 -0.03 -28.61 3.01
N ARG A 7 -0.14 -27.94 1.84
CA ARG A 7 0.05 -28.55 0.51
C ARG A 7 1.21 -27.94 -0.29
N LEU A 8 2.25 -27.47 0.38
CA LEU A 8 3.50 -27.07 -0.27
C LEU A 8 4.39 -28.30 -0.55
N ASN A 9 4.90 -28.37 -1.79
CA ASN A 9 5.70 -29.46 -2.37
C ASN A 9 7.01 -29.73 -1.56
N PRO A 10 7.41 -31.00 -1.28
CA PRO A 10 8.55 -31.32 -0.41
C PRO A 10 9.92 -30.76 -0.84
N ARG A 11 10.09 -30.30 -2.09
CA ARG A 11 11.35 -29.71 -2.58
C ARG A 11 11.64 -28.29 -2.04
N GLN A 12 10.70 -27.64 -1.34
CA GLN A 12 10.93 -26.33 -0.72
C GLN A 12 11.24 -26.37 0.79
N ARG A 13 11.47 -27.56 1.38
CA ARG A 13 11.77 -27.71 2.83
C ARG A 13 13.21 -27.38 3.24
N GLY A 14 14.08 -27.05 2.29
CA GLY A 14 15.51 -26.85 2.54
C GLY A 14 15.95 -25.43 2.90
N SER A 15 15.26 -24.72 3.80
CA SER A 15 15.84 -23.56 4.53
C SER A 15 14.88 -23.01 5.60
N LEU A 16 14.37 -23.87 6.47
CA LEU A 16 13.52 -23.44 7.60
C LEU A 16 13.93 -24.20 8.87
N ARG A 17 15.04 -23.78 9.48
CA ARG A 17 15.30 -23.98 10.92
C ARG A 17 15.72 -22.66 11.54
N GLY A 18 15.01 -22.26 12.60
CA GLY A 18 15.28 -21.05 13.39
C GLY A 18 14.03 -20.21 13.63
N VAL A 19 13.36 -20.45 14.76
CA VAL A 19 12.14 -19.76 15.22
C VAL A 19 12.50 -18.46 15.95
N GLY A 20 11.73 -17.41 15.75
CA GLY A 20 11.73 -16.18 16.57
C GLY A 20 10.65 -15.20 16.10
N SER A 21 9.81 -14.78 17.02
CA SER A 21 8.58 -14.00 16.85
C SER A 21 8.73 -12.70 16.03
N GLY A 22 7.72 -12.39 15.21
CA GLY A 22 7.58 -11.10 14.49
C GLY A 22 8.24 -11.07 13.11
N LYS A 23 7.66 -11.73 12.11
CA LYS A 23 8.22 -11.73 10.73
C LYS A 23 7.76 -10.49 9.96
N VAL A 24 8.62 -9.47 9.94
CA VAL A 24 8.64 -8.42 8.92
C VAL A 24 9.04 -9.06 7.59
N LEU A 25 8.13 -9.13 6.63
CA LEU A 25 8.43 -9.57 5.27
C LEU A 25 9.11 -8.41 4.52
N ARG A 26 10.42 -8.51 4.29
CA ARG A 26 11.15 -7.65 3.35
C ARG A 26 10.94 -8.19 1.94
N CYS A 27 10.21 -7.45 1.11
CA CYS A 27 10.03 -7.75 -0.31
C CYS A 27 10.81 -6.71 -1.13
N GLY A 28 11.87 -7.13 -1.83
CA GLY A 28 12.60 -6.30 -2.78
C GLY A 28 12.10 -6.56 -4.18
N ILE A 29 11.24 -5.69 -4.71
CA ILE A 29 10.83 -5.71 -6.11
C ILE A 29 11.09 -4.31 -6.69
N VAL A 30 12.05 -4.25 -7.61
CA VAL A 30 12.40 -3.04 -8.37
C VAL A 30 11.65 -3.09 -9.69
N GLY A 31 10.59 -2.29 -9.83
CA GLY A 31 9.86 -2.07 -11.09
C GLY A 31 10.01 -0.62 -11.52
N ARG A 32 10.52 -0.39 -12.74
CA ARG A 32 10.79 0.94 -13.30
C ARG A 32 9.66 1.28 -14.28
N PHE A 33 8.73 2.17 -13.91
CA PHE A 33 7.71 2.71 -14.80
C PHE A 33 7.81 4.25 -14.81
N TYR A 34 8.05 4.82 -15.99
CA TYR A 34 8.10 6.26 -16.22
C TYR A 34 6.96 6.63 -17.18
N LEU A 35 6.03 7.49 -16.74
CA LEU A 35 5.11 8.20 -17.63
C LEU A 35 5.38 9.71 -17.55
N ARG A 36 5.47 10.31 -18.74
CA ARG A 36 5.98 11.65 -19.02
C ARG A 36 4.82 12.64 -19.15
N THR A 37 4.55 13.39 -18.09
CA THR A 37 3.78 14.65 -18.13
C THR A 37 4.57 15.70 -17.34
N GLN A 38 5.07 16.73 -18.02
CA GLN A 38 6.14 17.61 -17.48
C GLN A 38 5.70 19.01 -17.03
N ARG A 39 4.41 19.38 -17.13
CA ARG A 39 3.97 20.75 -16.77
C ARG A 39 3.10 20.90 -15.52
N TYR A 40 2.32 19.88 -15.12
CA TYR A 40 1.55 19.89 -13.86
C TYR A 40 2.29 19.24 -12.68
N THR A 41 3.29 18.42 -13.00
CA THR A 41 4.07 17.60 -12.05
C THR A 41 4.90 18.45 -11.09
N PHE A 42 5.30 19.66 -11.46
CA PHE A 42 6.16 20.49 -10.62
C PHE A 42 5.41 21.10 -9.43
N SER A 43 4.19 21.61 -9.65
CA SER A 43 3.38 22.25 -8.61
C SER A 43 2.80 21.21 -7.63
N VAL A 44 2.37 20.05 -8.14
CA VAL A 44 1.96 18.90 -7.32
C VAL A 44 3.14 18.38 -6.47
N LYS A 45 4.35 18.24 -7.05
CA LYS A 45 5.53 17.80 -6.30
C LYS A 45 6.00 18.78 -5.23
N LEU A 46 5.81 20.08 -5.42
CA LEU A 46 6.17 21.09 -4.41
C LEU A 46 5.22 20.99 -3.21
N ALA A 47 3.91 20.91 -3.47
CA ALA A 47 2.88 20.73 -2.44
C ALA A 47 3.02 19.38 -1.70
N GLU A 48 3.36 18.30 -2.41
CA GLU A 48 3.65 16.99 -1.82
C GLU A 48 4.84 17.07 -0.85
N ARG A 49 5.91 17.79 -1.21
CA ARG A 49 7.09 17.96 -0.33
C ARG A 49 6.78 18.77 0.93
N GLU A 50 5.98 19.83 0.81
CA GLU A 50 5.55 20.62 1.97
C GLU A 50 4.62 19.82 2.89
N LEU A 51 3.71 19.02 2.32
CA LEU A 51 2.85 18.10 3.07
C LEU A 51 3.65 16.98 3.74
N GLU A 52 4.61 16.39 3.05
CA GLU A 52 5.53 15.40 3.63
C GLU A 52 6.37 16.00 4.77
N GLN A 53 6.83 17.24 4.64
CA GLN A 53 7.53 17.95 5.71
C GLN A 53 6.60 18.26 6.89
N LEU A 54 5.35 18.67 6.65
CA LEU A 54 4.35 18.84 7.69
C LEU A 54 4.09 17.53 8.44
N TRP A 55 3.95 16.42 7.70
CA TRP A 55 3.73 15.09 8.24
C TRP A 55 4.95 14.47 8.93
N ARG A 56 6.14 15.07 8.74
CA ARG A 56 7.38 14.75 9.47
C ARG A 56 7.66 15.70 10.63
N SER A 57 6.97 16.84 10.71
CA SER A 57 7.17 17.85 11.76
C SER A 57 6.04 17.83 12.79
N ARG A 58 6.14 18.70 13.81
CA ARG A 58 5.08 18.87 14.82
C ARG A 58 4.03 19.86 14.29
N PRO A 59 2.80 19.40 13.96
CA PRO A 59 1.78 20.29 13.42
C PRO A 59 1.29 21.27 14.50
N PRO A 60 0.84 22.48 14.12
CA PRO A 60 0.26 23.47 15.03
C PRO A 60 -0.99 22.93 15.73
N LEU A 61 -1.30 23.48 16.90
CA LEU A 61 -2.37 22.98 17.78
C LEU A 61 -3.75 22.91 17.12
N TRP A 62 -4.09 23.87 16.25
CA TRP A 62 -5.37 23.87 15.54
C TRP A 62 -5.49 22.70 14.56
N LEU A 63 -4.40 22.34 13.83
CA LEU A 63 -4.38 21.16 12.97
C LEU A 63 -4.52 19.87 13.80
N ARG A 64 -3.86 19.81 14.95
CA ARG A 64 -3.98 18.68 15.88
C ARG A 64 -5.43 18.50 16.37
N GLY A 65 -6.13 19.61 16.63
CA GLY A 65 -7.56 19.59 16.96
C GLY A 65 -8.41 19.00 15.84
N LEU A 66 -8.18 19.43 14.59
CA LEU A 66 -8.89 18.87 13.42
C LEU A 66 -8.59 17.39 13.21
N ALA A 67 -7.33 16.97 13.36
CA ALA A 67 -6.95 15.56 13.28
C ALA A 67 -7.58 14.73 14.41
N GLY A 68 -7.71 15.30 15.61
CA GLY A 68 -8.43 14.68 16.72
C GLY A 68 -9.91 14.45 16.41
N LEU A 69 -10.58 15.45 15.82
CA LEU A 69 -11.98 15.32 15.39
C LEU A 69 -12.14 14.27 14.27
N TYR A 70 -11.23 14.27 13.30
CA TYR A 70 -11.19 13.25 12.24
C TYR A 70 -11.02 11.84 12.82
N ALA A 71 -10.03 11.67 13.71
CA ALA A 71 -9.77 10.40 14.38
C ALA A 71 -10.96 9.95 15.22
N LEU A 72 -11.65 10.87 15.90
CA LEU A 72 -12.86 10.56 16.66
C LEU A 72 -13.99 10.08 15.73
N GLY A 73 -14.24 10.77 14.62
CA GLY A 73 -15.22 10.36 13.62
C GLY A 73 -14.91 8.96 13.07
N TRP A 74 -13.64 8.67 12.78
CA TRP A 74 -13.20 7.35 12.38
C TRP A 74 -13.43 6.30 13.47
N ARG A 75 -13.09 6.58 14.73
CA ARG A 75 -13.29 5.64 15.86
C ARG A 75 -14.77 5.33 16.07
N VAL A 76 -15.66 6.30 15.86
CA VAL A 76 -17.11 6.07 15.89
C VAL A 76 -17.51 5.17 14.73
N TYR A 77 -17.07 5.48 13.51
CA TYR A 77 -17.35 4.67 12.33
C TYR A 77 -16.89 3.21 12.50
N GLU A 78 -15.65 2.99 12.93
CA GLU A 78 -15.12 1.67 13.24
C GLU A 78 -15.85 1.00 14.42
N GLY A 79 -16.15 1.77 15.47
CA GLY A 79 -16.85 1.33 16.67
C GLY A 79 -18.21 0.70 16.35
N VAL A 80 -18.95 1.25 15.39
CA VAL A 80 -20.22 0.69 14.91
C VAL A 80 -20.04 -0.73 14.34
N TYR A 81 -18.92 -1.04 13.68
CA TYR A 81 -18.63 -2.41 13.22
C TYR A 81 -18.08 -3.30 14.35
N ARG A 82 -17.25 -2.74 15.23
CA ARG A 82 -16.66 -3.50 16.35
C ARG A 82 -17.71 -3.95 17.37
N LEU A 83 -18.71 -3.10 17.61
CA LEU A 83 -19.86 -3.40 18.47
C LEU A 83 -20.93 -4.26 17.78
N GLY A 84 -20.76 -4.60 16.50
CA GLY A 84 -21.71 -5.42 15.74
C GLY A 84 -23.00 -4.71 15.29
N LEU A 85 -23.11 -3.39 15.51
CA LEU A 85 -24.26 -2.58 15.05
C LEU A 85 -24.35 -2.57 13.52
N LYS A 86 -23.21 -2.60 12.83
CA LYS A 86 -23.13 -2.92 11.39
C LYS A 86 -22.34 -4.20 11.18
N ARG A 87 -22.86 -5.09 10.35
CA ARG A 87 -22.18 -6.35 10.00
C ARG A 87 -21.27 -6.15 8.79
N ARG A 88 -20.10 -6.78 8.85
CA ARG A 88 -19.24 -6.94 7.67
C ARG A 88 -19.84 -8.03 6.79
N VAL A 89 -19.94 -7.77 5.49
CA VAL A 89 -20.40 -8.74 4.51
C VAL A 89 -19.25 -9.71 4.22
N ARG A 90 -19.50 -10.99 4.46
CA ARG A 90 -18.60 -12.08 4.08
C ARG A 90 -19.05 -12.63 2.74
N VAL A 91 -18.09 -12.91 1.88
CA VAL A 91 -18.29 -13.61 0.61
C VAL A 91 -17.82 -15.06 0.76
N PRO A 92 -18.30 -16.00 -0.08
CA PRO A 92 -18.00 -17.43 0.07
C PRO A 92 -16.55 -17.83 -0.21
N VAL A 93 -15.70 -16.89 -0.65
CA VAL A 93 -14.30 -17.14 -1.02
C VAL A 93 -13.36 -16.28 -0.18
N PRO A 94 -12.09 -16.68 0.03
CA PRO A 94 -11.12 -15.85 0.71
C PRO A 94 -10.91 -14.51 -0.01
N VAL A 95 -10.94 -13.42 0.76
CA VAL A 95 -10.60 -12.06 0.31
C VAL A 95 -9.29 -11.64 0.96
N ILE A 96 -8.32 -11.27 0.14
CA ILE A 96 -7.01 -10.81 0.57
C ILE A 96 -6.92 -9.31 0.31
N GLY A 97 -6.92 -8.52 1.38
CA GLY A 97 -6.75 -7.07 1.30
C GLY A 97 -5.28 -6.67 1.26
N VAL A 98 -4.95 -5.73 0.39
CA VAL A 98 -3.70 -4.98 0.40
C VAL A 98 -4.08 -3.51 0.54
N GLY A 99 -3.52 -2.84 1.55
CA GLY A 99 -3.81 -1.43 1.76
C GLY A 99 -2.75 -0.72 2.57
N SER A 100 -3.01 0.54 2.89
CA SER A 100 -2.08 1.42 3.58
C SER A 100 -2.82 2.20 4.66
N LEU A 101 -2.14 2.44 5.78
CA LEU A 101 -2.55 3.45 6.74
C LEU A 101 -2.13 4.86 6.33
N TRP A 102 -1.10 4.97 5.51
CA TRP A 102 -0.54 6.22 5.02
C TRP A 102 -1.33 6.78 3.84
N ALA A 103 -1.59 8.08 3.89
CA ALA A 103 -2.12 8.89 2.80
C ALA A 103 -0.99 9.20 1.81
N GLY A 104 -0.75 8.28 0.87
CA GLY A 104 0.28 8.44 -0.14
C GLY A 104 0.52 7.15 -0.90
N GLY A 105 1.39 7.22 -1.91
CA GLY A 105 1.78 6.07 -2.74
C GLY A 105 2.78 5.16 -2.04
N VAL A 106 2.34 4.32 -1.09
CA VAL A 106 3.20 3.36 -0.38
C VAL A 106 3.47 2.08 -1.19
N GLY A 107 3.32 2.12 -2.53
CA GLY A 107 3.56 0.95 -3.38
C GLY A 107 2.57 -0.21 -3.16
N LYS A 108 1.29 0.08 -2.94
CA LYS A 108 0.22 -0.93 -2.80
C LYS A 108 0.07 -1.79 -4.05
N THR A 109 -0.04 -1.14 -5.21
CA THR A 109 -0.30 -1.81 -6.49
C THR A 109 0.74 -2.91 -6.80
N PRO A 110 2.07 -2.68 -6.65
CA PRO A 110 3.06 -3.75 -6.81
C PRO A 110 2.85 -4.97 -5.90
N ILE A 111 2.47 -4.76 -4.64
CA ILE A 111 2.21 -5.86 -3.70
C ILE A 111 0.91 -6.58 -4.06
N THR A 112 -0.13 -5.84 -4.44
CA THR A 112 -1.40 -6.39 -4.97
C THR A 112 -1.12 -7.30 -6.17
N ILE A 113 -0.34 -6.82 -7.14
CA ILE A 113 0.07 -7.58 -8.33
C ILE A 113 0.83 -8.85 -7.93
N ALA A 114 1.81 -8.74 -7.04
CA ALA A 114 2.60 -9.88 -6.58
C ALA A 114 1.74 -10.95 -5.88
N MET A 115 0.80 -10.52 -5.03
CA MET A 115 -0.13 -11.44 -4.36
C MET A 115 -1.08 -12.13 -5.34
N ALA A 116 -1.64 -11.38 -6.30
CA ALA A 116 -2.51 -11.94 -7.32
C ALA A 116 -1.78 -12.98 -8.18
N ARG A 117 -0.56 -12.67 -8.65
CA ARG A 117 0.32 -13.60 -9.38
C ARG A 117 0.62 -14.86 -8.60
N LEU A 118 1.05 -14.72 -7.35
CA LEU A 118 1.39 -15.87 -6.51
C LEU A 118 0.20 -16.85 -6.37
N LEU A 119 -1.00 -16.32 -6.18
CA LEU A 119 -2.21 -17.15 -6.09
C LEU A 119 -2.57 -17.79 -7.43
N HIS A 120 -2.47 -17.04 -8.52
CA HIS A 120 -2.75 -17.55 -9.85
C HIS A 120 -1.76 -18.65 -10.28
N GLU A 121 -0.46 -18.44 -10.06
CA GLU A 121 0.61 -19.41 -10.30
C GLU A 121 0.45 -20.69 -9.44
N SER A 122 -0.24 -20.58 -8.28
CA SER A 122 -0.61 -21.74 -7.47
C SER A 122 -1.82 -22.53 -8.02
N GLY A 123 -2.33 -22.16 -9.20
CA GLY A 123 -3.44 -22.81 -9.90
C GLY A 123 -4.82 -22.33 -9.45
N ARG A 124 -4.93 -21.17 -8.77
CA ARG A 124 -6.22 -20.62 -8.31
C ARG A 124 -6.82 -19.69 -9.35
N ARG A 125 -8.14 -19.71 -9.49
CA ARG A 125 -8.89 -18.66 -10.19
C ARG A 125 -8.96 -17.43 -9.29
N VAL A 126 -8.32 -16.34 -9.69
CA VAL A 126 -8.21 -15.11 -8.89
C VAL A 126 -8.89 -13.99 -9.64
N ALA A 127 -9.68 -13.16 -8.95
CA ALA A 127 -10.13 -11.88 -9.48
C ALA A 127 -9.60 -10.73 -8.60
N VAL A 128 -9.19 -9.65 -9.23
CA VAL A 128 -8.67 -8.46 -8.54
C VAL A 128 -9.74 -7.39 -8.46
N LEU A 129 -9.88 -6.77 -7.29
CA LEU A 129 -10.84 -5.70 -7.02
C LEU A 129 -10.11 -4.38 -6.81
N THR A 130 -10.50 -3.32 -7.49
CA THR A 130 -9.92 -1.96 -7.32
C THR A 130 -10.99 -0.86 -7.29
N HIS A 131 -10.62 0.35 -6.83
CA HIS A 131 -11.54 1.48 -6.78
C HIS A 131 -11.90 2.03 -8.15
N GLY A 132 -10.93 2.11 -9.05
CA GLY A 132 -11.04 2.88 -10.28
C GLY A 132 -11.03 4.38 -10.02
N TYR A 133 -10.16 4.85 -9.12
CA TYR A 133 -10.03 6.28 -8.86
C TYR A 133 -9.68 7.04 -10.16
N GLY A 134 -10.38 8.15 -10.42
CA GLY A 134 -10.17 8.98 -11.61
C GLY A 134 -10.96 8.59 -12.87
N GLY A 135 -11.56 7.39 -12.92
CA GLY A 135 -12.38 6.95 -14.07
C GLY A 135 -13.80 7.50 -14.03
N SER A 136 -14.40 7.79 -15.18
CA SER A 136 -15.78 8.29 -15.28
C SER A 136 -16.83 7.27 -14.78
N ARG A 137 -16.54 5.96 -14.89
CA ARG A 137 -17.43 4.86 -14.50
C ARG A 137 -17.20 4.31 -13.10
N TYR A 138 -16.39 4.96 -12.26
CA TYR A 138 -16.04 4.47 -10.91
C TYR A 138 -17.23 4.20 -9.96
N ARG A 139 -18.40 4.80 -10.23
CA ARG A 139 -19.63 4.60 -9.42
C ARG A 139 -20.38 3.31 -9.76
N GLU A 140 -20.17 2.79 -10.95
CA GLU A 140 -20.72 1.54 -11.42
C GLU A 140 -19.74 0.41 -11.15
N VAL A 141 -20.21 -0.83 -11.25
CA VAL A 141 -19.32 -1.98 -11.23
C VAL A 141 -18.95 -2.28 -12.67
N THR A 142 -17.67 -2.17 -12.99
CA THR A 142 -17.12 -2.53 -14.30
C THR A 142 -16.33 -3.82 -14.16
N LEU A 143 -16.66 -4.81 -14.97
CA LEU A 143 -15.96 -6.09 -15.04
C LEU A 143 -15.08 -6.04 -16.29
N ILE A 144 -13.77 -6.15 -16.11
CA ILE A 144 -12.77 -6.13 -17.19
C ILE A 144 -12.30 -7.57 -17.37
N GLU A 145 -12.50 -8.12 -18.56
CA GLU A 145 -12.08 -9.47 -18.91
C GLU A 145 -10.55 -9.59 -19.08
N PRO A 146 -9.99 -10.81 -18.95
CA PRO A 146 -8.62 -11.07 -19.37
C PRO A 146 -8.37 -10.59 -20.81
N HIS A 147 -7.23 -9.98 -21.03
CA HIS A 147 -6.82 -9.36 -22.31
C HIS A 147 -7.72 -8.23 -22.84
N GLU A 148 -8.69 -7.74 -22.07
CA GLU A 148 -9.46 -6.54 -22.39
C GLU A 148 -8.75 -5.30 -21.84
N TYR A 149 -8.37 -4.35 -22.71
CA TYR A 149 -7.68 -3.12 -22.31
C TYR A 149 -8.63 -1.92 -22.39
N PRO A 150 -9.32 -1.56 -21.29
CA PRO A 150 -10.25 -0.45 -21.27
C PRO A 150 -9.52 0.90 -21.30
N ASP A 151 -10.25 1.94 -21.70
CA ASP A 151 -9.76 3.32 -21.64
C ASP A 151 -9.54 3.75 -20.18
N PRO A 152 -8.33 4.20 -19.79
CA PRO A 152 -8.06 4.75 -18.46
C PRO A 152 -9.02 5.88 -18.04
N ALA A 153 -9.54 6.67 -19.00
CA ALA A 153 -10.52 7.70 -18.71
C ALA A 153 -11.87 7.14 -18.21
N GLU A 154 -12.19 5.89 -18.54
CA GLU A 154 -13.40 5.22 -18.08
C GLU A 154 -13.20 4.50 -16.75
N VAL A 155 -12.14 3.70 -16.64
CA VAL A 155 -11.93 2.78 -15.51
C VAL A 155 -10.96 3.30 -14.45
N GLY A 156 -10.25 4.39 -14.73
CA GLY A 156 -9.24 4.99 -13.86
C GLY A 156 -7.85 4.38 -14.05
N ASP A 157 -6.83 5.17 -13.70
CA ASP A 157 -5.42 4.81 -13.89
C ASP A 157 -5.01 3.55 -13.11
N GLU A 158 -5.58 3.35 -11.92
CA GLU A 158 -5.33 2.15 -11.09
C GLU A 158 -5.74 0.85 -11.81
N ALA A 159 -6.90 0.87 -12.48
CA ALA A 159 -7.40 -0.29 -13.19
C ALA A 159 -6.57 -0.57 -14.45
N ALA A 160 -6.16 0.48 -15.16
CA ALA A 160 -5.28 0.36 -16.31
C ALA A 160 -3.90 -0.20 -15.91
N GLU A 161 -3.31 0.28 -14.82
CA GLU A 161 -2.04 -0.24 -14.28
C GLU A 161 -2.13 -1.73 -13.94
N LEU A 162 -3.19 -2.12 -13.20
CA LEU A 162 -3.42 -3.53 -12.85
C LEU A 162 -3.62 -4.41 -14.08
N ARG A 163 -4.36 -3.93 -15.09
CA ARG A 163 -4.60 -4.67 -16.33
C ARG A 163 -3.31 -4.96 -17.08
N LEU A 164 -2.44 -3.95 -17.23
CA LEU A 164 -1.14 -4.12 -17.88
C LEU A 164 -0.27 -5.15 -17.16
N ALA A 165 -0.34 -5.19 -15.83
CA ALA A 165 0.47 -6.09 -15.03
C ALA A 165 -0.11 -7.51 -14.90
N LEU A 166 -1.42 -7.69 -15.06
CA LEU A 166 -2.12 -8.95 -14.78
C LEU A 166 -2.93 -9.46 -15.99
N PRO A 167 -2.37 -9.54 -17.22
CA PRO A 167 -3.12 -9.74 -18.48
C PRO A 167 -4.04 -10.97 -18.50
N ASP A 168 -3.75 -12.01 -17.73
CA ASP A 168 -4.52 -13.26 -17.68
C ASP A 168 -5.59 -13.30 -16.59
N MET A 169 -5.75 -12.23 -15.80
CA MET A 169 -6.68 -12.21 -14.66
C MET A 169 -7.84 -11.24 -14.86
N PRO A 170 -9.06 -11.60 -14.43
CA PRO A 170 -10.18 -10.68 -14.41
C PRO A 170 -10.01 -9.59 -13.35
N ILE A 171 -10.46 -8.37 -13.68
CA ILE A 171 -10.40 -7.20 -12.78
C ILE A 171 -11.80 -6.62 -12.65
N ALA A 172 -12.30 -6.48 -11.43
CA ALA A 172 -13.53 -5.75 -11.15
C ALA A 172 -13.23 -4.39 -10.52
N VAL A 173 -13.76 -3.35 -11.13
CA VAL A 173 -13.61 -1.96 -10.73
C VAL A 173 -14.92 -1.50 -10.10
N GLY A 174 -14.85 -0.78 -9.00
CA GLY A 174 -16.00 -0.03 -8.51
C GLY A 174 -15.85 0.48 -7.08
N LYS A 175 -16.50 1.62 -6.82
CA LYS A 175 -16.48 2.29 -5.51
C LYS A 175 -16.96 1.40 -4.36
N TRP A 176 -17.97 0.58 -4.58
CA TRP A 176 -18.65 -0.20 -3.52
C TRP A 176 -18.14 -1.64 -3.47
N ARG A 177 -17.09 -1.90 -2.67
CA ARG A 177 -16.36 -3.19 -2.70
C ARG A 177 -17.21 -4.42 -2.47
N VAL A 178 -18.26 -4.33 -1.67
CA VAL A 178 -19.19 -5.46 -1.47
C VAL A 178 -19.91 -5.81 -2.76
N ARG A 179 -20.46 -4.80 -3.47
CA ARG A 179 -21.16 -5.01 -4.75
C ARG A 179 -20.19 -5.47 -5.82
N THR A 180 -19.00 -4.86 -5.89
CA THR A 180 -17.95 -5.26 -6.83
C THR A 180 -17.51 -6.70 -6.61
N ALA A 181 -17.33 -7.13 -5.35
CA ALA A 181 -17.00 -8.52 -5.02
C ALA A 181 -18.14 -9.48 -5.40
N GLN A 182 -19.40 -9.13 -5.11
CA GLN A 182 -20.56 -9.95 -5.46
C GLN A 182 -20.71 -10.11 -6.98
N ALA A 183 -20.50 -9.05 -7.74
CA ALA A 183 -20.53 -9.10 -9.20
C ALA A 183 -19.41 -9.98 -9.76
N ALA A 184 -18.18 -9.82 -9.26
CA ALA A 184 -17.05 -10.67 -9.65
C ALA A 184 -17.30 -12.16 -9.34
N LEU A 185 -17.97 -12.45 -8.22
CA LEU A 185 -18.34 -13.81 -7.84
C LEU A 185 -19.40 -14.42 -8.76
N ALA A 186 -20.44 -13.65 -9.07
CA ALA A 186 -21.51 -14.09 -9.95
C ALA A 186 -21.01 -14.34 -11.38
N HIS A 187 -20.06 -13.53 -11.85
CA HIS A 187 -19.60 -13.55 -13.23
C HIS A 187 -18.49 -14.58 -13.49
N TRP A 188 -17.44 -14.61 -12.66
CA TRP A 188 -16.27 -15.47 -12.93
C TRP A 188 -16.10 -16.67 -11.98
N SER A 189 -16.89 -16.75 -10.91
CA SER A 189 -16.73 -17.78 -9.86
C SER A 189 -15.25 -18.00 -9.42
N PRO A 190 -14.52 -16.93 -9.05
CA PRO A 190 -13.13 -17.02 -8.60
C PRO A 190 -13.04 -17.82 -7.30
N GLU A 191 -11.89 -18.43 -7.04
CA GLU A 191 -11.59 -19.13 -5.78
C GLU A 191 -10.97 -18.21 -4.73
N ALA A 192 -10.46 -17.04 -5.14
CA ALA A 192 -9.93 -16.02 -4.26
C ALA A 192 -10.11 -14.62 -4.87
N LEU A 193 -10.25 -13.62 -3.99
CA LEU A 193 -10.30 -12.21 -4.37
C LEU A 193 -9.10 -11.47 -3.78
N VAL A 194 -8.45 -10.63 -4.58
CA VAL A 194 -7.40 -9.71 -4.11
C VAL A 194 -7.92 -8.29 -4.20
N LEU A 195 -7.93 -7.57 -3.08
CA LEU A 195 -8.50 -6.23 -2.97
C LEU A 195 -7.39 -5.19 -2.85
N ASP A 196 -7.30 -4.30 -3.83
CA ASP A 196 -6.39 -3.16 -3.85
C ASP A 196 -6.98 -1.95 -3.12
N ASP A 197 -6.13 -1.29 -2.33
CA ASP A 197 -6.42 -0.15 -1.45
C ASP A 197 -7.74 -0.29 -0.64
N GLY A 198 -7.88 -1.42 0.04
CA GLY A 198 -9.12 -1.79 0.73
C GLY A 198 -9.14 -1.60 2.25
N PHE A 199 -8.07 -1.07 2.87
CA PHE A 199 -7.89 -1.17 4.33
C PHE A 199 -8.97 -0.42 5.12
N GLN A 200 -9.36 0.76 4.63
CA GLN A 200 -10.42 1.60 5.21
C GLN A 200 -11.84 1.07 4.90
N HIS A 201 -11.99 0.16 3.94
CA HIS A 201 -13.30 -0.34 3.52
C HIS A 201 -13.80 -1.48 4.43
N LEU A 202 -14.22 -1.11 5.64
CA LEU A 202 -14.74 -2.04 6.67
C LEU A 202 -15.94 -2.91 6.26
N PRO A 203 -16.87 -2.49 5.37
CA PRO A 203 -18.05 -3.30 5.06
C PRO A 203 -17.75 -4.66 4.42
N LEU A 204 -16.63 -4.82 3.71
CA LEU A 204 -16.24 -6.10 3.11
C LEU A 204 -15.29 -6.82 4.05
N ALA A 205 -15.67 -8.01 4.51
CA ALA A 205 -14.84 -8.82 5.38
C ALA A 205 -13.63 -9.39 4.61
N ARG A 206 -12.44 -9.25 5.20
CA ARG A 206 -11.19 -9.76 4.63
C ARG A 206 -10.74 -10.99 5.43
N THR A 207 -10.26 -12.00 4.71
CA THR A 207 -9.70 -13.23 5.28
C THR A 207 -8.25 -13.02 5.70
N LEU A 208 -7.49 -12.30 4.88
CA LEU A 208 -6.17 -11.78 5.18
C LEU A 208 -6.14 -10.31 4.78
N ASP A 209 -5.41 -9.49 5.53
CA ASP A 209 -5.40 -8.04 5.33
C ASP A 209 -4.00 -7.54 5.63
N PHE A 210 -3.29 -7.09 4.61
CA PHE A 210 -1.91 -6.64 4.69
C PHE A 210 -1.87 -5.12 4.65
N VAL A 211 -1.15 -4.53 5.61
CA VAL A 211 -0.94 -3.08 5.68
C VAL A 211 0.49 -2.75 5.30
N LEU A 212 0.63 -1.88 4.31
CA LEU A 212 1.91 -1.34 3.89
C LEU A 212 2.20 -0.07 4.69
N LEU A 213 3.44 0.04 5.16
CA LEU A 213 3.99 1.24 5.78
C LEU A 213 5.32 1.59 5.11
N PRO A 214 5.62 2.88 4.90
CA PRO A 214 6.92 3.29 4.36
C PRO A 214 8.03 2.99 5.37
N ALA A 215 9.21 2.59 4.90
CA ALA A 215 10.33 2.22 5.77
C ALA A 215 10.93 3.41 6.51
N GLU A 216 10.94 4.59 5.87
CA GLU A 216 11.62 5.78 6.35
C GLU A 216 10.88 6.43 7.52
N SER A 217 9.55 6.41 7.48
CA SER A 217 8.71 6.95 8.54
C SER A 217 7.36 6.22 8.61
N PRO A 218 7.33 4.98 9.15
CA PRO A 218 6.15 4.12 9.11
C PRO A 218 4.88 4.77 9.67
N LEU A 219 5.03 5.61 10.71
CA LEU A 219 3.92 6.26 11.40
C LEU A 219 3.85 7.78 11.18
N GLY A 220 4.79 8.37 10.43
CA GLY A 220 4.91 9.83 10.31
C GLY A 220 5.04 10.52 11.67
N ASN A 221 4.32 11.62 11.84
CA ASN A 221 4.17 12.35 13.10
C ASN A 221 3.09 11.76 14.05
N GLY A 222 2.49 10.61 13.71
CA GLY A 222 1.52 9.90 14.54
C GLY A 222 0.09 10.48 14.51
N TYR A 223 -0.15 11.57 13.78
CA TYR A 223 -1.50 12.14 13.64
C TYR A 223 -2.23 11.60 12.42
N CYS A 224 -3.56 11.57 12.51
CA CYS A 224 -4.39 11.38 11.33
C CYS A 224 -4.43 12.64 10.46
N LEU A 225 -4.96 12.49 9.25
CA LEU A 225 -5.30 13.63 8.39
C LEU A 225 -6.19 14.64 9.15
N PRO A 226 -6.04 15.96 8.90
CA PRO A 226 -5.05 16.58 8.01
C PRO A 226 -3.66 16.81 8.65
N ALA A 227 -3.52 16.67 9.97
CA ALA A 227 -2.28 17.04 10.68
C ALA A 227 -1.12 16.06 10.47
N GLY A 228 -1.42 14.83 10.07
CA GLY A 228 -0.45 13.78 9.81
C GLY A 228 -0.87 12.87 8.66
N PRO A 229 -0.03 11.90 8.29
CA PRO A 229 -0.24 11.10 7.10
C PRO A 229 -1.25 9.97 7.30
N LEU A 230 -1.71 9.70 8.53
CA LEU A 230 -2.53 8.53 8.79
C LEU A 230 -3.98 8.73 8.33
N ARG A 231 -4.51 7.84 7.50
CA ARG A 231 -5.91 7.82 7.04
C ARG A 231 -6.88 7.34 8.13
N GLU A 232 -6.36 6.71 9.18
CA GLU A 232 -7.12 6.26 10.34
C GLU A 232 -6.20 6.13 11.55
N PRO A 233 -6.72 6.04 12.79
CA PRO A 233 -5.89 5.90 13.99
C PRO A 233 -5.07 4.61 13.99
N LEU A 234 -3.95 4.62 14.72
CA LEU A 234 -3.03 3.48 14.81
C LEU A 234 -3.68 2.20 15.34
N SER A 235 -4.76 2.29 16.12
CA SER A 235 -5.55 1.13 16.55
C SER A 235 -6.08 0.31 15.36
N GLY A 236 -6.19 0.93 14.18
CA GLY A 236 -6.51 0.23 12.95
C GLY A 236 -5.56 -0.92 12.60
N LEU A 237 -4.28 -0.82 12.99
CA LEU A 237 -3.29 -1.90 12.80
C LEU A 237 -3.70 -3.21 13.47
N GLU A 238 -4.51 -3.17 14.51
CA GLU A 238 -5.03 -4.39 15.17
C GLU A 238 -5.86 -5.26 14.22
N ARG A 239 -6.37 -4.68 13.12
CA ARG A 239 -7.12 -5.41 12.08
C ARG A 239 -6.22 -6.07 11.03
N ALA A 240 -4.94 -5.69 10.99
CA ALA A 240 -3.99 -6.22 10.01
C ALA A 240 -3.56 -7.64 10.40
N HIS A 241 -3.47 -8.52 9.42
CA HIS A 241 -2.91 -9.86 9.57
C HIS A 241 -1.41 -9.89 9.27
N GLY A 242 -0.90 -8.86 8.58
CA GLY A 242 0.51 -8.69 8.30
C GLY A 242 0.84 -7.23 8.00
N ILE A 243 2.06 -6.83 8.36
CA ILE A 243 2.62 -5.51 8.05
C ILE A 243 3.76 -5.71 7.06
N VAL A 244 3.72 -4.95 5.96
CA VAL A 244 4.76 -4.93 4.93
C VAL A 244 5.45 -3.58 5.02
N ILE A 245 6.77 -3.61 5.25
CA ILE A 245 7.58 -2.40 5.27
C ILE A 245 8.17 -2.21 3.87
N VAL A 246 7.76 -1.13 3.21
CA VAL A 246 8.17 -0.81 1.83
C VAL A 246 9.23 0.26 1.87
N ALA A 247 10.44 -0.07 1.41
CA ALA A 247 11.49 0.91 1.21
C ALA A 247 11.26 1.66 -0.10
N SER A 248 11.45 2.98 -0.09
CA SER A 248 11.41 3.75 -1.32
C SER A 248 12.57 3.33 -2.24
N PRO A 249 12.38 3.24 -3.57
CA PRO A 249 13.45 2.92 -4.51
C PRO A 249 14.54 4.01 -4.61
N HIS A 250 14.30 5.19 -4.03
CA HIS A 250 15.32 6.22 -3.86
C HIS A 250 15.79 6.26 -2.40
N PRO A 251 17.06 5.93 -2.10
CA PRO A 251 17.63 6.30 -0.82
C PRO A 251 17.59 7.83 -0.68
N PRO A 252 17.28 8.38 0.50
CA PRO A 252 17.38 9.82 0.71
C PRO A 252 18.80 10.26 0.35
N ALA A 253 18.91 11.42 -0.32
CA ALA A 253 20.21 12.07 -0.47
C ALA A 253 20.87 12.16 0.92
N PRO A 254 22.18 11.86 1.04
CA PRO A 254 22.85 11.90 2.32
C PRO A 254 22.58 13.27 2.96
N SER A 255 22.02 13.24 4.17
CA SER A 255 21.87 14.46 4.97
C SER A 255 23.26 15.09 5.10
N PRO A 256 23.42 16.42 4.91
CA PRO A 256 24.71 17.06 5.17
C PRO A 256 25.09 16.70 6.61
N ALA A 257 26.18 15.94 6.74
CA ALA A 257 26.71 15.56 8.02
C ALA A 257 26.90 16.84 8.83
N HIS A 258 26.28 16.90 10.01
CA HIS A 258 26.68 17.87 11.01
C HIS A 258 28.18 17.73 11.23
N GLY A 259 28.89 18.83 11.00
CA GLY A 259 30.34 18.89 10.96
C GLY A 259 30.99 18.16 12.13
N ARG A 260 31.94 17.31 11.82
CA ARG A 260 33.12 17.15 12.66
C ARG A 260 34.26 17.76 11.87
N GLY A 261 34.80 18.85 12.41
CA GLY A 261 35.92 19.57 11.82
C GLY A 261 37.10 18.62 11.66
N GLU A 262 37.56 18.47 10.44
CA GLU A 262 38.96 18.18 10.20
C GLU A 262 39.71 19.51 10.23
N VAL A 263 40.43 19.68 11.34
CA VAL A 263 41.44 20.72 11.52
C VAL A 263 42.49 20.51 10.45
N SER A 264 42.56 21.45 9.51
CA SER A 264 43.66 21.60 8.58
C SER A 264 44.91 22.07 9.33
N SER A 265 45.81 21.13 9.63
CA SER A 265 47.19 21.46 10.02
C SER A 265 48.08 21.54 8.76
N PRO A 266 48.73 22.68 8.47
CA PRO A 266 49.64 22.79 7.34
C PRO A 266 51.01 22.17 7.67
N LEU A 267 51.46 21.20 6.87
CA LEU A 267 52.84 20.72 6.90
C LEU A 267 53.77 21.77 6.25
N PRO A 268 54.91 22.13 6.87
CA PRO A 268 55.80 23.16 6.35
C PRO A 268 56.66 22.63 5.20
N GLN A 269 56.87 23.48 4.19
CA GLN A 269 57.87 23.25 3.15
C GLN A 269 59.28 23.37 3.74
N ARG A 270 60.13 22.37 3.48
CA ARG A 270 61.59 22.53 3.43
C ARG A 270 62.13 21.79 2.21
N GLY A 271 62.77 22.55 1.34
CA GLY A 271 63.48 22.04 0.17
C GLY A 271 64.96 21.73 0.42
N ARG A 272 65.62 21.46 -0.71
CA ARG A 272 67.07 21.27 -0.98
C ARG A 272 67.62 19.85 -0.78
N GLY A 273 67.84 19.18 -1.92
CA GLY A 273 69.17 19.09 -2.54
C GLY A 273 70.06 17.88 -2.19
N VAL A 274 70.72 17.42 -3.26
CA VAL A 274 71.95 16.59 -3.37
C VAL A 274 71.73 15.11 -3.67
N GLY A 275 72.28 14.72 -4.83
CA GLY A 275 72.33 13.38 -5.41
C GLY A 275 72.45 13.50 -6.92
#